data_AF-A0A7C4GZF4-F1
#
_entry.id   AF-A0A7C4GZF4-F1
#
_cell.length_a   1.000
_cell.length_b   1.000
_cell.length_c   1.000
_cell.angle_alpha   90.00
_cell.angle_beta   90.00
_cell.angle_gamma   90.00
#
_symmetry.space_group_name_H-M   'P 1'
#
loop_
_entity.id
_entity.type
_entity.pdbx_description
1 polymer ?
#
loop_
_entity_poly.entity_id
_entity_poly.type
_entity_poly.pdbx_seq_one_letter_code
_entity_poly.pdbx_strand_id
1 'polypeptide(L)'
;VQNFPKPDLIVEGSVAVDLEGHRLGKGHGYGDMEIEILRKRFGKIPVATTVHDMQVVERVPFEAKDEKVSIIVTPTRIIRVALEQ
;
A
#
# COMPACT_ATOMS: atom_id res chain seq x y z
N VAL A 1 -16.41 -9.36 -15.61
CA VAL A 1 -15.49 -8.58 -16.46
C VAL A 1 -14.43 -9.54 -16.98
N GLN A 2 -14.58 -10.08 -18.19
CA GLN A 2 -13.71 -11.19 -18.66
C GLN A 2 -12.29 -10.74 -19.03
N ASN A 3 -12.10 -9.46 -19.37
CA ASN A 3 -10.79 -8.85 -19.67
C ASN A 3 -10.45 -7.74 -18.68
N PHE A 4 -9.97 -8.10 -17.49
CA PHE A 4 -9.35 -7.13 -16.58
C PHE A 4 -7.83 -7.14 -16.86
N PRO A 5 -7.24 -6.04 -17.38
CA PRO A 5 -5.82 -5.99 -17.69
C PRO A 5 -4.98 -6.03 -16.41
N LYS A 6 -3.73 -6.49 -16.52
CA LYS A 6 -2.77 -6.40 -15.42
C LYS A 6 -2.52 -4.91 -15.10
N PRO A 7 -2.72 -4.46 -13.85
CA PRO A 7 -2.35 -3.11 -13.47
C PRO A 7 -0.82 -3.01 -13.30
N ASP A 8 -0.25 -1.90 -13.76
CA ASP A 8 1.16 -1.57 -13.53
C ASP A 8 1.40 -0.93 -12.15
N LEU A 9 0.35 -0.39 -11.53
CA LEU A 9 0.37 0.28 -10.24
C LEU A 9 -0.98 0.14 -9.54
N ILE A 10 -0.95 -0.08 -8.21
CA ILE A 10 -2.11 0.05 -7.33
C ILE A 10 -1.93 1.32 -6.51
N VAL A 11 -2.97 2.17 -6.43
CA VAL A 11 -2.97 3.36 -5.56
C VAL A 11 -4.01 3.15 -4.48
N GLU A 12 -3.55 3.04 -3.23
CA GLU A 12 -4.39 2.73 -2.07
C GLU A 12 -4.38 3.88 -1.06
N GLY A 13 -5.56 4.26 -0.58
CA GLY A 13 -5.70 5.28 0.45
C GLY A 13 -5.26 4.78 1.83
N SER A 14 -4.77 5.67 2.69
CA SER A 14 -4.34 5.31 4.04
C SER A 14 -4.66 6.42 5.05
N VAL A 15 -4.98 6.02 6.28
CA VAL A 15 -5.14 6.91 7.44
C VAL A 15 -3.77 7.34 7.95
N ALA A 16 -2.82 6.42 8.02
CA ALA A 16 -1.43 6.68 8.38
C ALA A 16 -0.52 5.61 7.74
N VAL A 17 0.77 5.91 7.64
CA VAL A 17 1.81 4.98 7.16
C VAL A 17 3.07 5.15 7.97
N ASP A 18 3.90 4.11 8.01
CA ASP A 18 5.26 4.20 8.54
C ASP A 18 6.33 4.06 7.43
N LEU A 19 7.58 4.30 7.80
CA LEU A 19 8.72 4.26 6.88
C LEU A 19 9.10 2.83 6.42
N GLU A 20 8.51 1.81 7.04
CA GLU A 20 8.65 0.40 6.66
C GLU A 20 7.55 -0.06 5.66
N GLY A 21 6.68 0.85 5.26
CA GLY A 21 5.60 0.61 4.29
C GLY A 21 4.37 -0.06 4.89
N HIS A 22 4.26 -0.19 6.22
CA HIS A 22 2.98 -0.54 6.82
C HIS A 22 2.00 0.62 6.68
N ARG A 23 0.72 0.30 6.60
CA ARG A 23 -0.36 1.28 6.40
C ARG A 23 -1.53 0.97 7.31
N LEU A 24 -2.16 2.02 7.82
CA LEU A 24 -3.41 1.93 8.55
C LEU A 24 -4.57 2.27 7.62
N GLY A 25 -5.43 1.29 7.34
CA GLY A 25 -6.67 1.49 6.59
C GLY A 25 -7.82 2.01 7.45
N LYS A 26 -9.04 2.01 6.90
CA LYS A 26 -10.28 2.36 7.65
C LYS A 26 -10.83 1.21 8.51
N GLY A 27 -10.10 0.09 8.63
CA GLY A 27 -10.41 -1.01 9.55
C GLY A 27 -11.19 -2.20 8.98
N HIS A 28 -11.62 -2.18 7.71
CA HIS A 28 -12.41 -3.29 7.13
C HIS A 28 -11.59 -4.30 6.31
N GLY A 29 -10.29 -4.06 6.09
CA GLY A 29 -9.40 -4.98 5.36
C GLY A 29 -9.65 -5.08 3.85
N TYR A 30 -10.53 -4.25 3.27
CA TYR A 30 -10.81 -4.30 1.82
C TYR A 30 -9.57 -4.08 0.95
N GLY A 31 -8.74 -3.08 1.27
CA GLY A 31 -7.52 -2.79 0.51
C GLY A 31 -6.52 -3.96 0.54
N ASP A 32 -6.39 -4.67 1.67
CA ASP A 32 -5.53 -5.86 1.77
C ASP A 32 -6.04 -6.96 0.84
N MET A 33 -7.34 -7.24 0.89
CA MET A 33 -7.98 -8.25 0.05
C MET A 33 -7.84 -7.94 -1.44
N GLU A 34 -8.02 -6.67 -1.84
CA GLU A 34 -7.90 -6.24 -3.23
C GLU A 34 -6.46 -6.37 -3.74
N ILE A 35 -5.47 -5.93 -2.95
CA ILE A 35 -4.05 -6.06 -3.29
C ILE A 35 -3.67 -7.54 -3.41
N GLU A 36 -4.09 -8.36 -2.46
CA GLU A 36 -3.80 -9.81 -2.45
C GLU A 36 -4.39 -10.50 -3.69
N ILE A 37 -5.66 -10.21 -4.04
CA ILE A 37 -6.32 -10.77 -5.22
C ILE A 37 -5.58 -10.38 -6.51
N LEU A 38 -5.20 -9.11 -6.65
CA LEU A 38 -4.48 -8.63 -7.83
C LEU A 38 -3.08 -9.25 -7.93
N ARG A 39 -2.36 -9.37 -6.82
CA ARG A 39 -1.03 -9.99 -6.79
C ARG A 39 -1.07 -11.49 -7.05
N LYS A 40 -2.06 -12.20 -6.51
CA LYS A 40 -2.29 -13.63 -6.83
C LYS A 40 -2.56 -13.83 -8.32
N ARG A 41 -3.29 -12.91 -8.96
CA ARG A 41 -3.64 -13.03 -10.38
C ARG A 41 -2.52 -12.61 -11.33
N PHE A 42 -1.78 -11.55 -11.01
CA PHE A 42 -0.89 -10.88 -11.96
C PHE A 42 0.59 -10.82 -11.53
N GLY A 43 0.91 -11.37 -10.35
CA GLY A 43 2.23 -11.31 -9.72
C GLY A 43 2.48 -9.97 -9.02
N LYS A 44 3.76 -9.68 -8.74
CA LYS A 44 4.17 -8.45 -8.05
C LYS A 44 3.70 -7.21 -8.82
N ILE A 45 2.98 -6.33 -8.11
CA ILE A 45 2.52 -5.02 -8.58
C ILE A 45 2.89 -4.00 -7.48
N PRO A 46 3.57 -2.89 -7.82
CA PRO A 46 3.86 -1.85 -6.85
C PRO A 46 2.57 -1.25 -6.30
N VAL A 47 2.59 -0.96 -5.00
CA VAL A 47 1.48 -0.29 -4.31
C VAL A 47 2.00 1.07 -3.86
N ALA A 48 1.28 2.11 -4.25
CA ALA A 48 1.53 3.49 -3.85
C ALA A 48 0.41 3.99 -2.95
N THR A 49 0.74 4.96 -2.11
CA THR A 49 -0.25 5.72 -1.35
C THR A 49 0.09 7.20 -1.36
N THR A 50 -0.95 8.02 -1.28
CA THR A 50 -0.85 9.48 -1.13
C THR A 50 -1.36 9.85 0.26
N VAL A 51 -0.52 10.51 1.04
CA VAL A 51 -0.87 10.95 2.40
C VAL A 51 -0.29 12.34 2.67
N HIS A 52 -0.85 13.08 3.62
CA HIS A 52 -0.23 14.30 4.11
C HIS A 52 1.03 13.97 4.92
N ASP A 53 1.99 14.89 5.01
CA ASP A 53 3.24 14.68 5.76
C ASP A 53 3.00 14.26 7.21
N MET A 54 1.93 14.76 7.84
CA MET A 54 1.53 14.42 9.22
C MET A 54 1.05 12.96 9.40
N GLN A 55 0.65 12.30 8.31
CA GLN A 55 0.17 10.92 8.33
C GLN A 55 1.32 9.92 8.15
N VAL A 56 2.54 10.40 7.91
CA VAL A 56 3.76 9.59 7.99
C VAL A 56 4.22 9.60 9.45
N VAL A 57 3.99 8.49 10.14
CA VAL A 57 4.24 8.34 11.59
C VAL A 57 5.39 7.36 11.84
N GLU A 58 5.88 7.30 13.07
CA GLU A 58 6.95 6.38 13.45
C GLU A 58 6.54 4.91 13.25
N ARG A 59 5.31 4.57 13.64
CA ARG A 59 4.76 3.22 13.51
C ARG A 59 3.24 3.24 13.41
N VAL A 60 2.69 2.38 12.58
CA VAL A 60 1.26 2.04 12.58
C VAL A 60 1.04 0.64 13.16
N PRO A 61 -0.13 0.34 13.74
CA PRO A 61 -0.49 -1.05 14.04
C PRO A 61 -0.68 -1.82 12.72
N PHE A 62 -0.16 -3.04 12.68
CA PHE A 62 -0.27 -3.93 11.52
C PHE A 62 -0.32 -5.40 11.98
N GLU A 63 -0.89 -6.25 11.15
CA GLU A 63 -0.81 -7.71 11.25
C GLU A 63 0.16 -8.27 10.21
N ALA A 64 0.73 -9.45 10.46
CA ALA A 64 1.70 -10.08 9.55
C ALA A 64 1.14 -10.36 8.14
N LYS A 65 -0.19 -10.42 8.00
CA LYS A 65 -0.89 -10.64 6.72
C LYS A 65 -1.23 -9.35 5.98
N ASP A 66 -1.01 -8.19 6.58
CA ASP A 66 -1.39 -6.91 5.99
C ASP A 66 -0.45 -6.55 4.83
N GLU A 67 -1.05 -6.00 3.78
CA GLU A 67 -0.33 -5.64 2.58
C GLU A 67 0.44 -4.32 2.74
N LYS A 68 1.72 -4.35 2.35
CA LYS A 68 2.60 -3.18 2.43
C LYS A 68 2.54 -2.30 1.18
N VAL A 69 2.75 -1.02 1.38
CA VAL A 69 3.03 -0.06 0.30
C VAL A 69 4.52 -0.06 -0.03
N SER A 70 4.84 0.09 -1.32
CA SER A 70 6.22 0.25 -1.82
C SER A 70 6.59 1.72 -2.06
N ILE A 71 5.60 2.61 -2.17
CA ILE A 71 5.78 4.02 -2.48
C ILE A 71 4.83 4.85 -1.60
N ILE A 72 5.38 5.80 -0.87
CA ILE A 72 4.62 6.79 -0.09
C ILE A 72 4.88 8.16 -0.71
N VAL A 73 3.82 8.84 -1.13
CA VAL A 73 3.89 10.17 -1.72
C VAL A 73 3.24 11.16 -0.75
N THR A 74 3.99 12.18 -0.36
CA THR A 74 3.48 13.34 0.37
C THR A 74 3.61 14.60 -0.49
N PRO A 75 2.97 15.72 -0.11
CA PRO A 75 3.18 17.00 -0.78
C PRO A 75 4.66 17.44 -0.86
N THR A 76 5.51 17.01 0.08
CA THR A 76 6.91 17.48 0.17
C THR A 76 7.94 16.47 -0.31
N ARG A 77 7.61 15.17 -0.39
CA ARG A 77 8.59 14.12 -0.74
C ARG A 77 7.96 12.83 -1.23
N ILE A 78 8.80 12.01 -1.86
CA ILE A 78 8.49 10.64 -2.26
C ILE A 78 9.42 9.71 -1.50
N ILE A 79 8.86 8.71 -0.82
CA ILE A 79 9.59 7.68 -0.08
C ILE A 79 9.40 6.36 -0.82
N ARG A 80 10.50 5.69 -1.16
CA ARG A 80 10.50 4.34 -1.74
C ARG A 80 10.90 3.35 -0.66
N VAL A 81 10.01 2.41 -0.35
CA VAL A 81 10.24 1.39 0.65
C VAL A 81 10.88 0.18 -0.03
N ALA A 82 12.02 -0.28 0.48
CA ALA A 82 12.61 -1.54 0.06
C ALA A 82 11.75 -2.68 0.61
N LEU A 83 10.89 -3.27 -0.23
CA LEU A 83 10.21 -4.50 0.13
C LEU A 83 11.20 -5.65 -0.05
N GLU A 84 11.64 -6.25 1.06
CA GLU A 84 12.38 -7.51 1.03
C GLU A 84 11.57 -8.56 0.25
N GLN A 85 12.26 -9.35 -0.58
CA GLN A 85 11.66 -10.25 -1.55
C GLN A 85 11.21 -11.57 -0.94
#